data_AF-A0A8T6WLF2-F1
#
_entry.id   AF-A0A8T6WLF2-F1
#
_cell.length_a   1.000
_cell.length_b   1.000
_cell.length_c   1.000
_cell.angle_alpha   90.00
_cell.angle_beta   90.00
_cell.angle_gamma   90.00
#
_symmetry.space_group_name_H-M   'P 1'
#
loop_
_entity.id
_entity.type
_entity.pdbx_description
1 polymer ?
#
loop_
_entity_poly.entity_id
_entity_poly.type
_entity_poly.pdbx_seq_one_letter_code
_entity_poly.pdbx_strand_id
1 'polypeptide(L)'
;MVYPIVESIKNRAYATEVRVNFRKRALVIISIFCTVAIAVYLTGAGYQTYPVPSNSYSIDVSVKTVIAGPENWEVAFINFNYVDEGNHYYVLLNRDGTLELTKVVNYEKQFLSFVDTGLSPFYWHHFKILNIGGEIHVYVDNTHYISLVDEMPFLGDFVLIGEVSAKLAFFKNAHVPKL
;
A
#
# COMPACT_ATOMS: atom_id res chain seq x y z
N MET A 1 69.95 1.42 -16.95
CA MET A 1 69.24 2.10 -15.84
C MET A 1 67.82 2.49 -16.29
N VAL A 2 67.00 1.53 -16.77
CA VAL A 2 65.68 1.80 -17.40
C VAL A 2 64.52 1.10 -16.68
N TYR A 3 64.84 0.05 -15.92
CA TYR A 3 63.86 -0.80 -15.22
C TYR A 3 62.90 -0.07 -14.26
N PRO A 4 63.36 0.83 -13.36
CA PRO A 4 62.46 1.46 -12.38
C PRO A 4 61.45 2.43 -13.05
N ILE A 5 61.80 2.98 -14.22
CA ILE A 5 60.91 3.88 -14.96
C ILE A 5 59.75 3.09 -15.58
N VAL A 6 60.04 1.94 -16.20
CA VAL A 6 59.03 1.09 -16.85
C VAL A 6 58.02 0.53 -15.83
N GLU A 7 58.49 0.15 -14.64
CA GLU A 7 57.63 -0.37 -13.57
C GLU A 7 56.70 0.70 -12.99
N SER A 8 57.19 1.94 -12.83
CA SER A 8 56.38 3.07 -12.38
C SER A 8 55.25 3.44 -13.36
N ILE A 9 55.49 3.30 -14.67
CA ILE A 9 54.50 3.56 -15.72
C ILE A 9 53.41 2.49 -15.73
N LYS A 10 53.79 1.21 -15.62
CA LYS A 10 52.83 0.09 -15.56
C LYS A 10 51.91 0.20 -14.34
N ASN A 11 52.45 0.54 -13.17
CA ASN A 11 51.66 0.70 -11.95
C ASN A 11 50.69 1.89 -12.03
N ARG A 12 51.07 3.00 -12.68
CA ARG A 12 50.16 4.12 -12.94
C ARG A 12 49.04 3.74 -13.92
N ALA A 13 49.35 3.00 -14.98
CA ALA A 13 48.34 2.56 -15.94
C ALA A 13 47.31 1.63 -15.29
N TYR A 14 47.77 0.65 -14.50
CA TYR A 14 46.92 -0.29 -13.78
C TYR A 14 46.01 0.39 -12.74
N ALA A 15 46.57 1.29 -11.93
CA ALA A 15 45.78 2.08 -10.97
C ALA A 15 44.72 2.96 -11.65
N THR A 16 45.00 3.43 -12.87
CA THR A 16 44.07 4.24 -13.66
C THR A 16 42.91 3.38 -14.19
N GLU A 17 43.19 2.20 -14.73
CA GLU A 17 42.16 1.26 -15.22
C GLU A 17 41.22 0.80 -14.11
N VAL A 18 41.74 0.44 -12.93
CA VAL A 18 40.92 0.02 -11.78
C VAL A 18 39.97 1.15 -11.36
N ARG A 19 40.46 2.39 -11.28
CA ARG A 19 39.66 3.56 -10.90
C ARG A 19 38.58 3.90 -11.93
N VAL A 20 38.88 3.73 -13.22
CA VAL A 20 37.91 3.92 -14.32
C VAL A 20 36.83 2.85 -14.29
N ASN A 21 37.19 1.58 -14.08
CA ASN A 21 36.24 0.48 -14.00
C ASN A 21 35.33 0.58 -12.76
N PHE A 22 35.86 1.04 -11.64
CA PHE A 22 35.06 1.33 -10.44
C PHE A 22 34.04 2.44 -10.68
N ARG A 23 34.46 3.57 -11.29
CA ARG A 23 33.54 4.68 -11.63
C ARG A 23 32.45 4.25 -12.61
N LYS A 24 32.77 3.45 -13.62
CA LYS A 24 31.77 2.90 -14.57
C LYS A 24 30.73 2.05 -13.84
N ARG A 25 31.16 1.15 -12.95
CA ARG A 25 30.24 0.31 -12.17
C ARG A 25 29.36 1.13 -11.22
N ALA A 26 29.94 2.12 -10.53
CA ALA A 26 29.19 3.02 -9.66
C ALA A 26 28.13 3.82 -10.43
N LEU A 27 28.48 4.36 -11.61
CA LEU A 27 27.53 5.08 -12.47
C LEU A 27 26.38 4.20 -12.96
N VAL A 28 26.65 2.93 -13.29
CA VAL A 28 25.61 1.97 -13.67
C VAL A 28 24.66 1.69 -12.50
N ILE A 29 25.19 1.47 -11.29
CA ILE A 29 24.37 1.25 -10.09
C ILE A 29 23.51 2.47 -9.77
N ILE A 30 24.09 3.69 -9.82
CA ILE A 30 23.36 4.94 -9.60
C ILE A 30 22.28 5.12 -10.68
N SER A 31 22.59 4.83 -11.94
CA SER A 31 21.61 4.89 -13.04
C SER A 31 20.44 3.93 -12.81
N ILE A 32 20.70 2.69 -12.40
CA ILE A 32 19.63 1.73 -12.08
C ILE A 32 18.78 2.25 -10.92
N PHE A 33 19.40 2.72 -9.83
CA PHE A 33 18.68 3.27 -8.68
C PHE A 33 17.84 4.49 -9.04
N CYS A 34 18.39 5.43 -9.82
CA CYS A 34 17.64 6.58 -10.32
C CYS A 34 16.49 6.15 -11.22
N THR A 35 16.68 5.15 -12.09
CA THR A 35 15.62 4.67 -12.99
C THR A 35 14.49 4.02 -12.21
N VAL A 36 14.81 3.21 -11.19
CA VAL A 36 13.82 2.60 -10.29
C VAL A 36 13.12 3.68 -9.46
N ALA A 37 13.86 4.64 -8.89
CA ALA A 37 13.27 5.73 -8.11
C ALA A 37 12.36 6.63 -8.96
N ILE A 38 12.77 6.95 -10.19
CA ILE A 38 11.97 7.69 -11.16
C ILE A 38 10.75 6.88 -11.58
N ALA A 39 10.88 5.57 -11.82
CA ALA A 39 9.75 4.72 -12.14
C ALA A 39 8.74 4.69 -10.98
N VAL A 40 9.19 4.55 -9.73
CA VAL A 40 8.35 4.59 -8.53
C VAL A 40 7.68 5.96 -8.36
N TYR A 41 8.43 7.05 -8.58
CA TYR A 41 7.90 8.41 -8.50
C TYR A 41 6.86 8.69 -9.59
N LEU A 42 7.13 8.28 -10.84
CA LEU A 42 6.26 8.47 -12.00
C LEU A 42 5.03 7.56 -11.97
N THR A 43 5.13 6.37 -11.39
CA THR A 43 3.93 5.53 -11.18
C THR A 43 2.97 6.15 -10.18
N GLY A 44 3.47 7.04 -9.31
CA GLY A 44 2.69 7.69 -8.28
C GLY A 44 2.15 6.67 -7.28
N ALA A 45 2.23 6.97 -5.99
CA ALA A 45 1.24 6.42 -5.07
C ALA A 45 -0.09 7.12 -5.39
N GLY A 46 -0.71 6.76 -6.51
CA GLY A 46 -2.01 7.28 -6.93
C GLY A 46 -3.08 6.42 -6.27
N TYR A 47 -3.94 7.04 -5.48
CA TYR A 47 -5.18 6.38 -5.09
C TYR A 47 -6.07 6.23 -6.33
N GLN A 48 -6.80 5.12 -6.39
CA GLN A 48 -7.82 4.84 -7.38
C GLN A 48 -9.19 5.07 -6.75
N THR A 49 -10.03 5.84 -7.44
CA THR A 49 -11.43 6.01 -7.07
C THR A 49 -12.32 5.12 -7.94
N TYR A 50 -13.30 4.50 -7.32
CA TYR A 50 -14.34 3.74 -8.00
C TYR A 50 -15.69 4.33 -7.58
N PRO A 51 -16.59 4.70 -8.50
CA PRO A 51 -17.91 5.16 -8.13
C PRO A 51 -18.70 4.03 -7.47
N VAL A 52 -19.43 4.36 -6.40
CA VAL A 52 -20.36 3.43 -5.75
C VAL A 52 -21.55 3.20 -6.69
N PRO A 53 -21.77 1.96 -7.16
CA PRO A 53 -22.74 1.71 -8.24
C PRO A 53 -24.20 1.68 -7.77
N SER A 54 -24.43 1.47 -6.47
CA SER A 54 -25.76 1.49 -5.83
C SER A 54 -25.61 1.51 -4.30
N ASN A 55 -26.72 1.50 -3.54
CA ASN A 55 -26.69 1.33 -2.08
C ASN A 55 -26.24 -0.07 -1.64
N SER A 56 -26.04 -1.00 -2.59
CA SER A 56 -25.52 -2.34 -2.34
C SER A 56 -24.44 -2.69 -3.35
N TYR A 57 -23.24 -2.98 -2.86
CA TYR A 57 -22.08 -3.24 -3.69
C TYR A 57 -21.05 -4.09 -2.96
N SER A 58 -20.09 -4.59 -3.72
CA SER A 58 -18.93 -5.29 -3.17
C SER A 58 -17.64 -4.59 -3.59
N ILE A 59 -16.61 -4.79 -2.78
CA ILE A 59 -15.24 -4.37 -3.06
C ILE A 59 -14.39 -5.62 -2.99
N ASP A 60 -13.76 -5.98 -4.10
CA ASP A 60 -12.77 -7.05 -4.16
C ASP A 60 -11.41 -6.44 -4.46
N VAL A 61 -10.43 -6.66 -3.58
CA VAL A 61 -9.07 -6.10 -3.77
C VAL A 61 -8.03 -6.97 -3.07
N SER A 62 -6.91 -7.20 -3.74
CA SER A 62 -5.72 -7.78 -3.09
C SER A 62 -4.84 -6.67 -2.55
N VAL A 63 -4.43 -6.78 -1.29
CA VAL A 63 -3.66 -5.75 -0.58
C VAL A 63 -2.42 -6.37 0.07
N LYS A 64 -1.32 -5.62 0.07
CA LYS A 64 -0.10 -5.93 0.84
C LYS A 64 0.56 -4.64 1.31
N THR A 65 0.79 -4.52 2.61
CA THR A 65 1.69 -3.51 3.18
C THR A 65 3.14 -3.97 2.97
N VAL A 66 4.00 -3.10 2.46
CA VAL A 66 5.43 -3.39 2.26
C VAL A 66 6.26 -2.75 3.34
N ILE A 67 5.99 -1.47 3.64
CA ILE A 67 6.68 -0.71 4.69
C ILE A 67 5.60 0.01 5.49
N ALA A 68 5.34 -0.48 6.70
CA ALA A 68 4.44 0.18 7.65
C ALA A 68 5.12 1.40 8.33
N GLY A 69 4.33 2.26 8.94
CA GLY A 69 4.82 3.29 9.86
C GLY A 69 5.07 2.75 11.28
N PRO A 70 5.59 3.58 12.20
CA PRO A 70 5.80 3.22 13.60
C PRO A 70 4.55 2.73 14.34
N GLU A 71 3.36 3.25 14.03
CA GLU A 71 2.11 2.91 14.71
C GLU A 71 1.47 1.63 14.14
N ASN A 72 0.59 0.99 14.93
CA ASN A 72 -0.04 -0.27 14.56
C ASN A 72 -0.94 -0.16 13.32
N TRP A 73 -1.63 0.98 13.22
CA TRP A 73 -2.57 1.34 12.16
C TRP A 73 -1.89 1.96 10.94
N GLU A 74 -0.57 2.18 10.94
CA GLU A 74 0.13 2.76 9.79
C GLU A 74 0.41 1.72 8.69
N VAL A 75 -0.68 1.23 8.09
CA VAL A 75 -0.76 0.15 7.08
C VAL A 75 -1.53 0.61 5.83
N ALA A 76 -1.89 -0.33 4.94
CA ALA A 76 -2.73 -0.09 3.77
C ALA A 76 -4.21 0.03 4.13
N PHE A 77 -4.92 1.02 3.56
CA PHE A 77 -6.33 1.30 3.87
C PHE A 77 -7.20 1.00 2.65
N ILE A 78 -8.40 0.47 2.91
CA ILE A 78 -9.46 0.37 1.91
C ILE A 78 -10.61 1.25 2.41
N ASN A 79 -10.82 2.40 1.77
CA ASN A 79 -11.92 3.29 2.17
C ASN A 79 -13.13 3.12 1.26
N PHE A 80 -14.32 3.24 1.83
CA PHE A 80 -15.58 3.07 1.11
C PHE A 80 -16.69 3.95 1.68
N ASN A 81 -17.72 4.18 0.86
CA ASN A 81 -18.65 5.29 1.07
C ASN A 81 -17.88 6.58 1.39
N TYR A 82 -16.82 6.84 0.63
CA TYR A 82 -15.92 7.98 0.80
C TYR A 82 -16.55 9.23 0.18
N VAL A 83 -16.62 10.30 0.95
CA VAL A 83 -16.97 11.65 0.49
C VAL A 83 -15.73 12.54 0.57
N ASP A 84 -15.08 12.55 1.74
CA ASP A 84 -13.85 13.26 2.03
C ASP A 84 -13.10 12.62 3.21
N GLU A 85 -11.94 13.18 3.58
CA GLU A 85 -11.11 12.69 4.68
C GLU A 85 -11.84 12.73 6.03
N GLY A 86 -12.81 13.62 6.20
CA GLY A 86 -13.62 13.70 7.41
C GLY A 86 -14.79 12.73 7.43
N ASN A 87 -15.13 12.10 6.30
CA ASN A 87 -16.39 11.37 6.14
C ASN A 87 -16.24 10.16 5.20
N HIS A 88 -15.99 8.99 5.79
CA HIS A 88 -15.82 7.71 5.09
C HIS A 88 -15.85 6.52 6.07
N TYR A 89 -15.87 5.31 5.54
CA TYR A 89 -15.47 4.10 6.28
C TYR A 89 -14.10 3.65 5.81
N TYR A 90 -13.37 2.96 6.67
CA TYR A 90 -12.17 2.25 6.28
C TYR A 90 -12.10 0.85 6.90
N VAL A 91 -11.47 -0.05 6.15
CA VAL A 91 -10.99 -1.34 6.64
C VAL A 91 -9.48 -1.39 6.51
N LEU A 92 -8.81 -1.90 7.54
CA LEU A 92 -7.38 -2.16 7.53
C LEU A 92 -7.06 -3.43 8.32
N LEU A 93 -5.94 -4.07 7.96
CA LEU A 93 -5.34 -5.14 8.76
C LEU A 93 -4.12 -4.58 9.48
N ASN A 94 -4.25 -4.39 10.80
CA ASN A 94 -3.20 -3.84 11.65
C ASN A 94 -1.94 -4.72 11.64
N ARG A 95 -0.81 -4.14 12.05
CA ARG A 95 0.49 -4.85 12.10
C ARG A 95 0.48 -6.07 13.03
N ASP A 96 -0.35 -6.04 14.07
CA ASP A 96 -0.54 -7.15 15.02
C ASP A 96 -1.51 -8.23 14.53
N GLY A 97 -2.15 -8.05 13.37
CA GLY A 97 -3.13 -8.98 12.82
C GLY A 97 -4.58 -8.71 13.19
N THR A 98 -4.86 -7.60 13.86
CA THR A 98 -6.23 -7.14 14.13
C THR A 98 -6.84 -6.53 12.87
N LEU A 99 -7.93 -7.11 12.39
CA LEU A 99 -8.79 -6.51 11.37
C LEU A 99 -9.67 -5.44 12.01
N GLU A 100 -9.58 -4.22 11.51
CA GLU A 100 -10.32 -3.06 12.01
C GLU A 100 -11.33 -2.58 10.96
N LEU A 101 -12.55 -2.32 11.40
CA LEU A 101 -13.56 -1.57 10.66
C LEU A 101 -13.90 -0.31 11.46
N THR A 102 -13.72 0.85 10.84
CA THR A 102 -13.96 2.15 11.47
C THR A 102 -14.73 3.04 10.53
N LYS A 103 -15.57 3.89 11.11
CA LYS A 103 -16.28 4.97 10.45
C LYS A 103 -15.72 6.30 10.92
N VAL A 104 -15.54 7.24 10.00
CA VAL A 104 -15.13 8.61 10.30
C VAL A 104 -16.29 9.54 9.94
N VAL A 105 -16.69 10.39 10.88
CA VAL A 105 -17.74 11.40 10.68
C VAL A 105 -17.26 12.71 11.24
N ASN A 106 -17.18 13.76 10.41
CA ASN A 106 -16.62 15.05 10.79
C ASN A 106 -15.24 14.93 11.46
N TYR A 107 -14.35 14.10 10.90
CA TYR A 107 -13.00 13.81 11.40
C TYR A 107 -12.94 13.03 12.73
N GLU A 108 -14.09 12.67 13.31
CA GLU A 108 -14.16 11.85 14.52
C GLU A 108 -14.26 10.36 14.16
N LYS A 109 -13.38 9.55 14.76
CA LYS A 109 -13.36 8.09 14.56
C LYS A 109 -14.40 7.41 15.46
N GLN A 110 -15.25 6.62 14.84
CA GLN A 110 -16.16 5.68 15.46
C GLN A 110 -15.67 4.27 15.17
N PHE A 111 -14.98 3.67 16.12
CA PHE A 111 -14.47 2.31 15.98
C PHE A 111 -15.62 1.31 16.06
N LEU A 112 -15.89 0.62 14.94
CA LEU A 112 -17.07 -0.23 14.84
C LEU A 112 -16.78 -1.70 15.20
N SER A 113 -15.63 -2.22 14.78
CA SER A 113 -15.23 -3.59 15.09
C SER A 113 -13.71 -3.79 15.04
N PHE A 114 -13.23 -4.68 15.91
CA PHE A 114 -11.86 -5.19 15.95
C PHE A 114 -11.90 -6.70 16.10
N VAL A 115 -11.23 -7.42 15.22
CA VAL A 115 -11.20 -8.89 15.23
C VAL A 115 -9.76 -9.36 15.03
N ASP A 116 -9.25 -10.17 15.96
CA ASP A 116 -7.96 -10.83 15.77
C ASP A 116 -8.10 -11.91 14.69
N THR A 117 -7.28 -11.80 13.65
CA THR A 117 -7.27 -12.73 12.52
C THR A 117 -6.08 -13.68 12.53
N GLY A 118 -5.02 -13.36 13.29
CA GLY A 118 -3.70 -13.98 13.18
C GLY A 118 -2.99 -13.77 11.84
N LEU A 119 -3.57 -12.99 10.90
CA LEU A 119 -2.97 -12.68 9.61
C LEU A 119 -1.94 -11.55 9.77
N SER A 120 -1.06 -11.39 8.78
CA SER A 120 -0.05 -10.34 8.80
C SER A 120 -0.18 -9.46 7.57
N PRO A 121 -0.28 -8.13 7.71
CA PRO A 121 -0.49 -7.23 6.57
C PRO A 121 0.71 -7.18 5.61
N PHE A 122 1.81 -7.84 5.97
CA PHE A 122 3.01 -7.97 5.15
C PHE A 122 2.93 -9.11 4.12
N TYR A 123 1.84 -9.88 4.12
CA TYR A 123 1.51 -10.83 3.07
C TYR A 123 0.40 -10.30 2.16
N TRP A 124 0.26 -10.93 0.99
CA TRP A 124 -0.86 -10.64 0.11
C TRP A 124 -2.12 -11.28 0.68
N HIS A 125 -3.13 -10.46 0.91
CA HIS A 125 -4.45 -10.90 1.34
C HIS A 125 -5.52 -10.38 0.39
N HIS A 126 -6.53 -11.20 0.12
CA HIS A 126 -7.70 -10.81 -0.66
C HIS A 126 -8.79 -10.32 0.28
N PHE A 127 -9.12 -9.04 0.21
CA PHE A 127 -10.24 -8.44 0.90
C PHE A 127 -11.48 -8.49 0.02
N LYS A 128 -12.58 -8.94 0.62
CA LYS A 128 -13.91 -8.78 0.05
C LYS A 128 -14.79 -8.07 1.08
N ILE A 129 -15.27 -6.89 0.73
CA ILE A 129 -16.18 -6.10 1.57
C ILE A 129 -17.54 -6.09 0.87
N LEU A 130 -18.59 -6.47 1.58
CA LEU A 130 -19.98 -6.31 1.13
C LEU A 130 -20.58 -5.17 1.92
N ASN A 131 -21.15 -4.19 1.23
CA ASN A 131 -21.97 -3.16 1.86
C ASN A 131 -23.38 -3.27 1.28
N ILE A 132 -24.35 -3.63 2.11
CA ILE A 132 -25.73 -3.88 1.73
C ILE A 132 -26.61 -2.90 2.51
N GLY A 133 -26.68 -1.66 2.03
CA GLY A 133 -27.51 -0.62 2.65
C GLY A 133 -27.15 -0.29 4.11
N GLY A 134 -25.90 -0.48 4.52
CA GLY A 134 -25.44 -0.30 5.91
C GLY A 134 -25.16 -1.61 6.67
N GLU A 135 -25.56 -2.76 6.13
CA GLU A 135 -25.06 -4.06 6.58
C GLU A 135 -23.69 -4.34 5.93
N ILE A 136 -22.65 -4.36 6.74
CA ILE A 136 -21.26 -4.46 6.31
C ILE A 136 -20.72 -5.83 6.69
N HIS A 137 -20.24 -6.57 5.68
CA HIS A 137 -19.50 -7.80 5.87
C HIS A 137 -18.07 -7.66 5.36
N VAL A 138 -17.09 -8.11 6.15
CA VAL A 138 -15.68 -8.11 5.75
C VAL A 138 -15.13 -9.53 5.77
N TYR A 139 -14.59 -9.93 4.62
CA TYR A 139 -13.91 -11.19 4.42
C TYR A 139 -12.45 -10.93 4.08
N VAL A 140 -11.56 -11.75 4.65
CA VAL A 140 -10.14 -11.80 4.27
C VAL A 140 -9.81 -13.24 3.91
N ASP A 141 -9.26 -13.45 2.71
CA ASP A 141 -8.95 -14.79 2.17
C ASP A 141 -10.13 -15.78 2.24
N ASN A 142 -11.32 -15.30 1.88
CA ASN A 142 -12.61 -16.02 1.94
C ASN A 142 -13.10 -16.37 3.34
N THR A 143 -12.40 -15.98 4.40
CA THR A 143 -12.86 -16.13 5.79
C THR A 143 -13.65 -14.90 6.21
N HIS A 144 -14.86 -15.10 6.73
CA HIS A 144 -15.72 -14.03 7.23
C HIS A 144 -15.29 -13.63 8.64
N TYR A 145 -14.90 -12.37 8.82
CA TYR A 145 -14.42 -11.88 10.13
C TYR A 145 -15.39 -10.87 10.77
N ILE A 146 -16.00 -9.99 9.98
CA ILE A 146 -16.86 -8.93 10.50
C ILE A 146 -18.22 -9.03 9.82
N SER A 147 -19.28 -8.99 10.64
CA SER A 147 -20.68 -8.84 10.24
C SER A 147 -21.29 -7.78 11.15
N LEU A 148 -21.63 -6.62 10.61
CA LEU A 148 -22.09 -5.47 11.39
C LEU A 148 -23.22 -4.76 10.66
N VAL A 149 -24.22 -4.30 11.39
CA VAL A 149 -25.22 -3.35 10.88
C VAL A 149 -24.92 -1.98 11.49
N ASP A 150 -24.64 -0.98 10.66
CA ASP A 150 -24.61 0.42 11.08
C ASP A 150 -26.03 0.99 10.96
N GLU A 151 -26.66 1.31 12.09
CA GLU A 151 -28.04 1.82 12.13
C GLU A 151 -28.18 3.21 11.50
N MET A 152 -27.08 3.96 11.38
CA MET A 152 -27.05 5.28 10.77
C MET A 152 -25.99 5.30 9.67
N PRO A 153 -26.15 4.51 8.60
CA PRO A 153 -25.09 4.29 7.63
C PRO A 153 -24.79 5.59 6.90
N PHE A 154 -23.51 5.89 6.79
CA PHE A 154 -23.03 7.01 5.99
C PHE A 154 -23.04 6.60 4.52
N LEU A 155 -23.67 7.40 3.67
CA LEU A 155 -23.72 7.18 2.22
C LEU A 155 -22.71 8.10 1.57
N GLY A 156 -21.70 7.52 0.94
CA GLY A 156 -20.72 8.26 0.15
C GLY A 156 -20.65 7.70 -1.26
N ASP A 157 -20.07 8.50 -2.16
CA ASP A 157 -20.19 8.28 -3.60
C ASP A 157 -19.07 7.42 -4.17
N PHE A 158 -17.99 7.19 -3.41
CA PHE A 158 -16.80 6.52 -3.92
C PHE A 158 -16.24 5.44 -2.99
N VAL A 159 -15.53 4.50 -3.59
CA VAL A 159 -14.54 3.63 -2.95
C VAL A 159 -13.17 4.19 -3.31
N LEU A 160 -12.31 4.38 -2.31
CA LEU A 160 -10.97 4.92 -2.46
C LEU A 160 -9.95 3.87 -2.03
N ILE A 161 -9.21 3.35 -3.01
CA ILE A 161 -8.19 2.30 -2.85
C ILE A 161 -6.83 2.94 -3.11
N GLY A 162 -5.80 2.58 -2.35
CA GLY A 162 -4.47 3.17 -2.52
C GLY A 162 -4.18 4.34 -1.59
N GLU A 163 -5.12 4.69 -0.70
CA GLU A 163 -4.79 5.52 0.46
C GLU A 163 -3.99 4.69 1.46
N VAL A 164 -2.92 5.28 1.96
CA VAL A 164 -1.97 4.61 2.87
C VAL A 164 -1.55 5.57 3.96
N SER A 165 -1.66 5.12 5.20
CA SER A 165 -0.86 5.67 6.31
C SER A 165 0.48 4.92 6.42
N ALA A 166 0.61 3.77 5.75
CA ALA A 166 1.89 3.12 5.50
C ALA A 166 2.84 4.01 4.68
N LYS A 167 4.14 3.75 4.84
CA LYS A 167 5.16 4.33 3.95
C LYS A 167 5.11 3.73 2.55
N LEU A 168 4.69 2.47 2.42
CA LEU A 168 4.52 1.79 1.14
C LEU A 168 3.55 0.61 1.26
N ALA A 169 2.57 0.55 0.36
CA ALA A 169 1.71 -0.62 0.16
C ALA A 169 1.38 -0.81 -1.33
N PHE A 170 0.91 -2.00 -1.68
CA PHE A 170 0.46 -2.35 -3.02
C PHE A 170 -0.98 -2.86 -3.00
N PHE A 171 -1.70 -2.49 -4.05
CA PHE A 171 -3.07 -2.88 -4.32
C PHE A 171 -3.13 -3.45 -5.74
N LYS A 172 -3.89 -4.51 -5.95
CA LYS A 172 -4.11 -5.08 -7.28
C LYS A 172 -5.46 -5.77 -7.37
N ASN A 173 -5.93 -5.96 -8.60
CA ASN A 173 -7.19 -6.64 -8.92
C ASN A 173 -8.40 -5.97 -8.24
N ALA A 174 -8.35 -4.65 -8.05
CA ALA A 174 -9.45 -3.90 -7.47
C ALA A 174 -10.66 -3.88 -8.41
N HIS A 175 -11.81 -4.28 -7.88
CA HIS A 175 -13.07 -4.36 -8.60
C HIS A 175 -14.24 -4.02 -7.66
N VAL A 176 -15.18 -3.20 -8.13
CA VAL A 176 -16.31 -2.72 -7.30
C VAL A 176 -17.63 -2.92 -8.04
N PRO A 177 -18.17 -4.15 -8.10
CA PRO A 177 -19.43 -4.41 -8.78
C PRO A 177 -20.62 -4.12 -7.86
N LYS A 178 -21.77 -3.80 -8.48
CA LYS A 178 -23.06 -3.84 -7.79
C LYS A 178 -23.39 -5.27 -7.34
N LEU A 179 -24.13 -5.37 -6.24
CA LEU A 179 -24.71 -6.65 -5.79
C LEU A 179 -26.06 -6.92 -6.46
#